data_AF-A0A381ZUI4-F1
#
_entry.id   AF-A0A381ZUI4-F1
#
_cell.length_a   1.000
_cell.length_b   1.000
_cell.length_c   1.000
_cell.angle_alpha   90.00
_cell.angle_beta   90.00
_cell.angle_gamma   90.00
#
_symmetry.space_group_name_H-M   'P 1'
#
loop_
_entity.id
_entity.type
_entity.pdbx_description
1 polymer ?
#
loop_
_entity_poly.entity_id
_entity_poly.type
_entity_poly.pdbx_seq_one_letter_code
_entity_poly.pdbx_strand_id
1 'polypeptide(L)'
;MSYNTIAGRLIAISTVFNSLSQLAFGWISDHVRSVHFLTLGILLPSVCISLLGVAPSISAVVLLLSVSGIGIASFHPQATAQATNFAGRGK
;
A
#
# COMPACT_ATOMS: atom_id res chain seq x y z
N MET A 1 -14.65 33.95 -2.10
CA MET A 1 -15.72 32.95 -1.91
C MET A 1 -15.53 31.69 -2.77
N SER A 2 -15.22 31.78 -4.08
CA SER A 2 -15.21 30.63 -5.02
C SER A 2 -14.19 29.51 -4.72
N TYR A 3 -12.95 29.86 -4.33
CA TYR A 3 -11.89 28.86 -4.06
C TYR A 3 -12.20 27.92 -2.88
N ASN A 4 -12.84 28.42 -1.82
CA ASN A 4 -13.20 27.60 -0.67
C ASN A 4 -14.29 26.56 -1.01
N THR A 5 -15.21 26.89 -1.92
CA THR A 5 -16.24 25.95 -2.38
C THR A 5 -15.63 24.83 -3.25
N ILE A 6 -14.66 25.16 -4.10
CA ILE A 6 -13.95 24.17 -4.92
C ILE A 6 -13.11 23.24 -4.03
N ALA A 7 -12.38 23.80 -3.06
CA ALA A 7 -11.62 23.02 -2.08
C ALA A 7 -12.53 22.10 -1.25
N GLY A 8 -13.68 22.60 -0.78
CA GLY A 8 -14.64 21.79 -0.03
C GLY A 8 -15.21 20.62 -0.84
N ARG A 9 -15.50 20.83 -2.14
CA ARG A 9 -15.97 19.76 -3.04
C ARG A 9 -14.90 18.71 -3.28
N LEU A 10 -13.65 19.13 -3.51
CA LEU A 10 -12.51 18.23 -3.67
C LEU A 10 -12.30 17.37 -2.42
N ILE A 11 -12.34 17.97 -1.23
CA ILE A 11 -12.19 17.26 0.04
C ILE A 11 -13.35 16.26 0.24
N ALA A 12 -14.60 16.66 -0.04
CA ALA A 12 -15.77 15.78 0.10
C ALA A 12 -15.67 14.57 -0.84
N ILE A 13 -15.34 14.79 -2.12
CA ILE A 13 -15.16 13.72 -3.10
C ILE A 13 -14.03 12.78 -2.67
N SER A 14 -12.89 13.34 -2.24
CA SER A 14 -11.74 12.57 -1.77
C SER A 14 -12.08 11.71 -0.56
N THR A 15 -12.90 12.24 0.36
CA THR A 15 -13.32 11.52 1.58
C THR A 15 -14.22 10.34 1.23
N VAL A 16 -15.17 10.52 0.30
CA VAL A 16 -16.04 9.42 -0.16
C VAL A 16 -15.24 8.35 -0.87
N PHE A 17 -14.32 8.73 -1.76
CA PHE A 17 -13.43 7.79 -2.44
C PHE A 17 -12.54 7.03 -1.46
N ASN A 18 -12.02 7.69 -0.43
CA ASN A 18 -11.21 7.06 0.59
C ASN A 18 -12.02 6.05 1.41
N SER A 19 -13.27 6.35 1.77
CA SER A 19 -14.16 5.40 2.46
C SER A 19 -14.52 4.18 1.62
N LEU A 20 -14.78 4.38 0.32
CA LEU A 20 -15.04 3.27 -0.61
C LEU A 20 -13.80 2.40 -0.83
N SER A 21 -12.63 3.03 -0.94
CA SER A 21 -11.36 2.33 -1.08
C SER A 21 -11.05 1.48 0.16
N GLN A 22 -11.34 1.98 1.36
CA GLN A 22 -11.17 1.20 2.60
C GLN A 22 -12.02 -0.08 2.63
N LEU A 23 -13.25 -0.05 2.10
CA LEU A 23 -14.10 -1.24 1.98
C LEU A 23 -13.55 -2.23 0.93
N ALA A 24 -13.11 -1.73 -0.23
CA ALA A 24 -12.56 -2.57 -1.30
C ALA A 24 -11.25 -3.26 -0.87
N PHE A 25 -10.33 -2.50 -0.25
CA PHE A 25 -9.09 -3.04 0.28
C PHE A 25 -9.31 -3.95 1.50
N GLY A 26 -10.32 -3.67 2.33
CA GLY A 26 -10.73 -4.56 3.41
C GLY A 26 -11.19 -5.93 2.90
N TRP A 27 -11.97 -5.96 1.82
CA TRP A 27 -12.45 -7.21 1.21
C TRP A 27 -11.33 -8.01 0.51
N ILE A 28 -10.42 -7.32 -0.18
CA ILE A 28 -9.25 -7.94 -0.82
C ILE A 28 -8.28 -8.50 0.23
N SER A 29 -8.17 -7.84 1.38
CA SER A 29 -7.32 -8.28 2.50
C SER A 29 -7.74 -9.63 3.09
N ASP A 30 -9.02 -10.00 3.01
CA ASP A 30 -9.53 -11.24 3.57
C ASP A 30 -9.21 -12.49 2.73
N HIS A 31 -8.81 -12.33 1.46
CA HIS A 31 -8.73 -13.46 0.51
C HIS A 31 -7.32 -14.00 0.23
N VAL A 32 -6.23 -13.41 0.76
CA VAL A 32 -4.85 -13.82 0.41
C VAL A 32 -3.95 -13.98 1.64
N ARG A 33 -3.94 -15.20 2.24
CA ARG A 33 -3.05 -15.58 3.37
C ARG A 33 -1.88 -16.45 2.90
N SER A 34 -0.67 -15.89 2.86
CA SER A 34 0.61 -16.65 2.81
C SER A 34 1.78 -15.83 3.36
N VAL A 35 2.42 -16.28 4.45
CA VAL A 35 3.44 -15.58 5.23
C VAL A 35 4.66 -15.08 4.42
N HIS A 36 4.87 -15.65 3.23
CA HIS A 36 5.96 -15.27 2.31
C HIS A 36 5.77 -13.87 1.71
N PHE A 37 4.53 -13.37 1.63
CA PHE A 37 4.24 -12.01 1.15
C PHE A 37 4.69 -10.93 2.13
N LEU A 38 4.82 -11.24 3.43
CA LEU A 38 5.33 -10.30 4.42
C LEU A 38 6.84 -10.02 4.23
N THR A 39 7.62 -11.08 4.02
CA THR A 39 9.07 -10.97 3.81
C THR A 39 9.39 -10.39 2.43
N LEU A 40 8.72 -10.88 1.38
CA LEU A 40 8.88 -10.36 0.02
C LEU A 40 8.36 -8.92 -0.11
N GLY A 41 7.31 -8.55 0.64
CA GLY A 41 6.72 -7.22 0.63
C GLY A 41 7.60 -6.13 1.22
N ILE A 42 8.61 -6.47 2.04
CA ILE A 42 9.61 -5.51 2.54
C ILE A 42 10.92 -5.60 1.74
N LEU A 43 11.37 -6.81 1.40
CA LEU A 43 12.62 -7.00 0.67
C LEU A 43 12.57 -6.39 -0.73
N LEU A 44 11.49 -6.61 -1.48
CA LEU A 44 11.38 -6.14 -2.85
C LEU A 44 11.39 -4.60 -2.95
N PRO A 45 10.65 -3.83 -2.13
CA PRO A 45 10.76 -2.37 -2.09
C PRO A 45 12.14 -1.88 -1.65
N SER A 46 12.74 -2.49 -0.64
CA SER A 46 14.05 -2.08 -0.13
C SER A 46 15.14 -2.20 -1.20
N VAL A 47 15.13 -3.28 -1.97
CA VAL A 47 16.04 -3.49 -3.11
C VAL A 47 15.75 -2.48 -4.22
N CYS A 48 14.48 -2.29 -4.61
CA CYS A 48 14.12 -1.37 -5.68
C CYS A 48 14.49 0.09 -5.36
N ILE A 49 14.26 0.52 -4.12
CA ILE A 49 14.60 1.88 -3.66
C ILE A 49 16.13 2.06 -3.62
N SER A 50 16.89 1.04 -3.19
CA SER A 50 18.36 1.09 -3.21
C SER A 50 18.93 1.22 -4.63
N LEU A 51 18.26 0.65 -5.62
CA LEU A 51 18.64 0.71 -7.04
C LEU A 51 18.28 2.07 -7.70
N LEU A 52 17.48 2.92 -7.07
CA LEU A 52 17.11 4.23 -7.63
C LEU A 52 18.31 5.14 -7.85
N GLY A 53 19.31 5.08 -6.96
CA GLY A 53 20.52 5.92 -7.05
C GLY A 53 21.45 5.59 -8.21
N VAL A 54 21.30 4.40 -8.81
CA VAL A 54 22.13 3.92 -9.93
C VAL A 54 21.33 3.81 -11.23
N ALA A 55 20.07 4.28 -11.21
CA ALA A 55 19.17 4.14 -12.35
C ALA A 55 19.62 5.05 -13.52
N PRO A 56 19.87 4.48 -14.73
CA PRO A 56 20.44 5.23 -15.85
C PRO A 56 19.42 6.10 -16.60
N SER A 57 18.12 6.00 -16.27
CA SER A 57 17.05 6.73 -16.96
C SER A 57 15.80 6.91 -16.11
N ILE A 58 14.98 7.90 -16.45
CA ILE A 58 13.67 8.16 -15.83
C ILE A 58 12.74 6.96 -15.98
N SER A 59 12.79 6.25 -17.10
CA SER A 59 11.99 5.03 -17.33
C SER A 59 12.35 3.91 -16.35
N ALA A 60 13.64 3.74 -16.04
CA ALA A 60 14.11 2.77 -15.05
C ALA A 60 13.63 3.13 -13.63
N VAL A 61 13.65 4.42 -13.28
CA VAL A 61 13.11 4.93 -12.01
C VAL A 61 11.61 4.65 -11.87
N VAL A 62 10.83 4.90 -12.93
CA VAL A 62 9.38 4.63 -12.94
C VAL A 62 9.09 3.13 -12.76
N LEU A 63 9.87 2.27 -13.43
CA LEU A 63 9.76 0.81 -13.26
C LEU A 63 10.09 0.38 -11.82
N LEU A 64 11.20 0.85 -11.27
CA LEU A 64 11.62 0.53 -9.89
C LEU A 64 10.57 0.98 -8.86
N LEU A 65 10.00 2.18 -9.03
CA LEU A 65 8.92 2.68 -8.17
C LEU A 65 7.64 1.86 -8.31
N SER A 66 7.27 1.45 -9.53
CA SER A 66 6.09 0.63 -9.79
C SER A 66 6.22 -0.75 -9.13
N VAL A 67 7.38 -1.39 -9.29
CA VAL A 67 7.68 -2.70 -8.66
C VAL A 67 7.74 -2.57 -7.13
N SER A 68 8.33 -1.49 -6.61
CA SER A 68 8.32 -1.18 -5.18
C SER A 68 6.90 -1.02 -4.64
N GLY A 69 6.00 -0.34 -5.37
CA GLY A 69 4.60 -0.17 -4.96
C GLY A 69 3.85 -1.49 -4.83
N ILE A 70 4.11 -2.45 -5.72
CA ILE A 70 3.52 -3.80 -5.67
C ILE A 70 3.97 -4.56 -4.42
N GLY A 71 5.26 -4.44 -4.05
CA GLY A 71 5.80 -5.03 -2.83
C GLY A 71 5.15 -4.47 -1.56
N ILE A 72 5.05 -3.13 -1.46
CA ILE A 72 4.42 -2.46 -0.31
C ILE A 72 2.93 -2.82 -0.19
N ALA A 73 2.20 -2.88 -1.31
CA ALA A 73 0.79 -3.27 -1.31
C ALA A 73 0.58 -4.72 -0.81
N SER A 74 1.51 -5.62 -1.10
CA SER A 74 1.47 -7.01 -0.64
C SER A 74 1.66 -7.15 0.88
N PHE A 75 2.30 -6.17 1.53
CA PHE A 75 2.58 -6.19 2.98
C PHE A 75 1.36 -5.84 3.85
N HIS A 76 0.53 -4.88 3.40
CA HIS A 76 -0.59 -4.34 4.18
C HIS A 76 -1.64 -5.35 4.70
N PRO A 77 -2.15 -6.30 3.89
CA PRO A 77 -3.14 -7.27 4.37
C PRO A 77 -2.54 -8.32 5.31
N GLN A 78 -1.23 -8.59 5.18
CA GLN A 78 -0.54 -9.64 5.91
C GLN A 78 -0.08 -9.21 7.31
N ALA A 79 0.39 -7.98 7.45
CA ALA A 79 0.83 -7.44 8.73
C ALA A 79 -0.31 -7.43 9.76
N THR A 80 -1.51 -7.04 9.32
CA THR A 80 -2.72 -7.03 10.14
C THR A 80 -3.18 -8.45 10.49
N ALA A 81 -3.10 -9.38 9.55
CA ALA A 81 -3.44 -10.79 9.76
C ALA A 81 -2.45 -11.50 10.71
N GLN A 82 -1.16 -11.21 10.65
CA GLN A 82 -0.18 -11.78 11.60
C GLN A 82 -0.34 -11.17 13.00
N ALA A 83 -0.50 -9.84 13.11
CA ALA A 83 -0.68 -9.16 14.39
C ALA A 83 -1.90 -9.69 15.16
N THR A 84 -3.00 -9.97 14.47
CA THR A 84 -4.21 -10.59 15.08
C THR A 84 -3.99 -12.04 15.50
N ASN A 85 -3.24 -12.85 14.73
CA ASN A 85 -2.89 -14.21 15.12
C ASN A 85 -1.98 -14.26 16.36
N PHE A 86 -1.05 -13.31 16.52
CA PHE A 86 -0.19 -13.24 17.71
C PHE A 86 -0.94 -12.67 18.92
N ALA A 87 -1.78 -11.65 18.74
CA ALA A 87 -2.59 -11.07 19.81
C ALA A 87 -3.66 -12.05 20.34
N GLY A 88 -4.17 -12.96 19.51
CA GLY A 88 -5.16 -13.97 19.91
C GLY A 88 -4.60 -15.15 20.72
N ARG A 89 -3.28 -15.38 20.72
CA ARG A 89 -2.61 -16.48 21.45
C ARG A 89 -2.14 -16.11 22.85
N GLY A 90 -2.44 -14.89 23.31
CA GLY A 90 -2.12 -14.39 24.66
C GLY A 90 -3.24 -14.54 25.69
N LYS A 91 -4.25 -15.37 25.42
CA LYS A 91 -5.26 -15.82 26.39
C LYS A 91 -4.99 -17.27 26.78
#